data_AF-A0A3S4M7E3-F1
#
_entry.id   AF-A0A3S4M7E3-F1
#
_cell.length_a   1.000
_cell.length_b   1.000
_cell.length_c   1.000
_cell.angle_alpha   90.00
_cell.angle_beta   90.00
_cell.angle_gamma   90.00
#
_symmetry.space_group_name_H-M   'P 1'
#
loop_
_entity.id
_entity.type
_entity.pdbx_description
1 polymer ?
#
loop_
_entity_poly.entity_id
_entity_poly.type
_entity_poly.pdbx_seq_one_letter_code
_entity_poly.pdbx_strand_id
1 'polypeptide(L)'
;MQDQLFNLSRFDDRKNEISSNMDYPPLRAFFRRLSRECGFTVSPHRFRHTIATNLMRLPDRNLKMAQDLLGHSTPAVTLEYVESDLDKVRDMLEELDAA
;
A
#
# COMPACT_ATOMS: atom_id res chain seq x y z
N MET A 1 -12.44 -7.99 -13.01
CA MET A 1 -12.09 -9.25 -12.31
C MET A 1 -10.96 -8.88 -11.35
N GLN A 2 -11.22 -8.83 -10.04
CA GLN A 2 -10.23 -8.36 -9.04
C GLN A 2 -9.35 -9.54 -8.64
N ASP A 3 -8.12 -9.58 -9.16
CA ASP A 3 -7.20 -10.65 -8.82
C ASP A 3 -6.83 -10.58 -7.33
N GLN A 4 -7.28 -11.58 -6.56
CA GLN A 4 -6.91 -11.74 -5.16
C GLN A 4 -5.51 -12.36 -5.06
N LEU A 5 -4.48 -11.55 -5.30
CA LEU A 5 -3.07 -11.97 -5.26
C LEU A 5 -2.67 -12.64 -3.92
N PHE A 6 -3.33 -12.25 -2.83
CA PHE A 6 -3.08 -12.79 -1.49
C PHE A 6 -3.98 -13.98 -1.10
N ASN A 7 -4.79 -14.51 -2.02
CA ASN A 7 -5.59 -15.71 -1.77
C ASN A 7 -4.69 -16.94 -1.95
N LEU A 8 -3.96 -17.30 -0.89
CA LEU A 8 -3.04 -18.44 -0.88
C LEU A 8 -3.73 -19.78 -1.18
N SER A 9 -5.03 -19.93 -0.91
CA SER A 9 -5.81 -21.10 -1.33
C SER A 9 -5.92 -21.26 -2.85
N ARG A 10 -5.65 -20.21 -3.65
CA ARG A 10 -5.55 -20.35 -5.12
C ARG A 10 -4.22 -20.95 -5.59
N PHE A 11 -3.21 -20.99 -4.71
CA PHE A 11 -1.85 -21.42 -5.05
C PHE A 11 -1.40 -22.69 -4.29
N ASP A 12 -2.24 -23.25 -3.44
CA ASP A 12 -1.98 -24.47 -2.68
C ASP A 12 -3.02 -25.54 -3.04
N ASP A 13 -2.67 -26.43 -3.99
CA ASP A 13 -3.51 -27.53 -4.49
C ASP A 13 -3.90 -28.55 -3.41
N ARG A 14 -3.38 -28.40 -2.19
CA ARG A 14 -3.69 -29.27 -1.04
C ARG A 14 -4.99 -28.91 -0.32
N LYS A 15 -5.59 -27.76 -0.61
CA LYS A 15 -6.82 -27.31 0.07
C LYS A 15 -7.97 -27.10 -0.92
N ASN A 16 -9.04 -27.87 -0.74
CA ASN A 16 -10.25 -27.86 -1.59
C ASN A 16 -11.22 -26.69 -1.32
N GLU A 17 -10.90 -25.76 -0.43
CA GLU A 17 -11.78 -24.64 -0.10
C GLU A 17 -11.25 -23.32 -0.66
N ILE A 18 -11.88 -22.88 -1.76
CA ILE A 18 -11.67 -21.58 -2.38
C ILE A 18 -12.68 -20.61 -1.75
N SER A 19 -12.26 -19.91 -0.69
CA SER A 19 -13.07 -18.82 -0.13
C SER A 19 -13.15 -17.67 -1.14
N SER A 20 -14.37 -17.22 -1.44
CA SER A 20 -14.64 -16.07 -2.31
C SER A 20 -14.36 -14.73 -1.65
N ASN A 21 -14.26 -14.69 -0.31
CA ASN A 21 -14.16 -13.45 0.46
C ASN A 21 -12.87 -13.38 1.29
N MET A 22 -12.31 -12.18 1.40
CA MET A 22 -10.97 -11.91 1.95
C MET A 22 -10.95 -11.84 3.50
N ASP A 23 -11.97 -12.35 4.19
CA ASP A 23 -11.99 -12.47 5.65
C ASP A 23 -11.29 -13.76 6.11
N TYR A 24 -10.10 -13.99 5.54
CA TYR A 24 -9.46 -15.29 5.48
C TYR A 24 -8.66 -15.56 6.77
N PRO A 25 -9.01 -16.60 7.56
CA PRO A 25 -8.25 -16.95 8.76
C PRO A 25 -6.74 -17.13 8.51
N PRO A 26 -6.29 -17.63 7.34
CA PRO A 26 -4.86 -17.67 7.02
C PRO A 26 -4.22 -16.30 6.78
N LEU A 27 -4.92 -15.30 6.23
CA LEU A 27 -4.39 -13.93 6.12
C LEU A 27 -4.16 -13.35 7.52
N ARG A 28 -5.12 -13.55 8.44
CA ARG A 28 -4.95 -13.17 9.85
C ARG A 28 -3.79 -13.92 10.51
N ALA A 29 -3.64 -15.22 10.22
CA ALA A 29 -2.54 -16.02 10.75
C ALA A 29 -1.17 -15.54 10.23
N PHE A 30 -1.07 -15.19 8.95
CA PHE A 30 0.14 -14.61 8.34
C PHE A 30 0.53 -13.31 9.05
N PHE A 31 -0.36 -12.33 9.11
CA PHE A 31 -0.06 -11.04 9.75
C PHE A 31 0.21 -11.16 11.25
N ARG A 32 -0.41 -12.14 11.93
CA ARG A 32 -0.08 -12.46 13.33
C ARG A 32 1.35 -13.00 13.48
N ARG A 33 1.82 -13.86 12.58
CA ARG A 33 3.20 -14.36 12.59
C ARG A 33 4.18 -13.22 12.29
N LEU A 34 3.90 -12.45 11.22
CA LEU A 34 4.70 -11.30 10.83
C LEU A 34 4.84 -10.28 11.97
N SER A 35 3.75 -9.97 12.68
CA SER A 35 3.79 -9.05 13.82
C SER A 35 4.72 -9.52 14.94
N ARG A 36 4.79 -10.84 15.20
CA ARG A 36 5.69 -11.41 16.22
C ARG A 36 7.15 -11.30 15.79
N GLU A 37 7.42 -11.56 14.52
CA GLU A 37 8.78 -11.47 13.96
C GLU A 37 9.29 -10.02 13.91
N CYS A 38 8.42 -9.06 13.58
CA CYS A 38 8.77 -7.65 13.54
C CYS A 38 8.84 -6.98 14.93
N GLY A 39 8.25 -7.59 15.98
CA GLY A 39 8.18 -7.01 17.33
C GLY A 39 7.14 -5.89 17.49
N PHE A 40 6.27 -5.66 16.50
CA PHE A 40 5.17 -4.69 16.57
C PHE A 40 3.97 -5.16 15.74
N THR A 41 2.78 -4.60 16.01
CA THR A 41 1.55 -4.97 15.30
C THR A 41 1.59 -4.53 13.83
N VAL A 42 1.65 -5.52 12.94
CA VAL A 42 1.50 -5.39 11.49
C VAL A 42 0.13 -5.93 11.09
N SER A 43 -0.68 -5.11 10.44
CA SER A 43 -2.00 -5.49 9.93
C SER A 43 -2.05 -5.30 8.40
N PRO A 44 -2.97 -5.97 7.69
CA PRO A 44 -3.17 -5.76 6.26
C PRO A 44 -3.35 -4.27 5.91
N HIS A 45 -4.10 -3.54 6.75
CA HIS A 45 -4.36 -2.13 6.54
C HIS A 45 -3.10 -1.27 6.77
N ARG A 46 -2.32 -1.53 7.83
CA ARG A 46 -1.03 -0.83 8.06
C ARG A 46 -0.01 -1.11 6.96
N PHE A 47 0.03 -2.35 6.47
CA PHE A 47 0.91 -2.73 5.38
C PHE A 47 0.53 -1.99 4.09
N ARG A 48 -0.76 -1.91 3.78
CA ARG A 48 -1.29 -1.13 2.67
C ARG A 48 -0.95 0.37 2.78
N HIS A 49 -1.10 0.97 3.96
CA HIS A 49 -0.69 2.36 4.24
C HIS A 49 0.81 2.56 3.97
N THR A 50 1.64 1.62 4.40
CA THR A 50 3.09 1.68 4.20
C THR A 50 3.47 1.69 2.71
N ILE A 51 2.81 0.87 1.90
CA ILE A 51 3.03 0.86 0.43
C ILE A 51 2.64 2.21 -0.18
N ALA A 52 1.50 2.78 0.23
CA ALA A 52 1.03 4.06 -0.27
C ALA A 52 2.03 5.19 0.03
N THR A 53 2.48 5.31 1.28
CA THR A 53 3.49 6.29 1.68
C THR A 53 4.80 6.11 0.92
N ASN A 54 5.30 4.87 0.81
CA ASN A 54 6.55 4.61 0.08
C ASN A 54 6.44 4.99 -1.40
N LEU A 55 5.30 4.72 -2.05
CA LEU A 55 5.08 5.10 -3.45
C LEU A 55 5.06 6.63 -3.62
N MET A 56 4.48 7.36 -2.67
CA MET A 56 4.46 8.83 -2.70
C MET A 56 5.80 9.47 -2.35
N ARG A 57 6.71 8.74 -1.71
CA ARG A 57 8.09 9.21 -1.44
C ARG A 57 9.04 9.05 -2.62
N LEU A 58 8.68 8.28 -3.65
CA LEU A 58 9.52 8.11 -4.83
C LEU A 58 9.68 9.44 -5.61
N PRO A 59 10.83 9.66 -6.29
CA PRO A 59 11.06 10.86 -7.07
C PRO A 59 10.00 11.07 -8.16
N ASP A 60 9.64 10.00 -8.87
CA ASP A 60 8.57 9.92 -9.88
C ASP A 60 7.20 9.56 -9.27
N ARG A 61 6.88 10.11 -8.08
CA ARG A 61 5.59 9.85 -7.42
C ARG A 61 4.43 10.15 -8.36
N ASN A 62 3.60 9.15 -8.62
CA ASN A 62 2.41 9.28 -9.45
C ASN A 62 1.17 9.03 -8.60
N LEU A 63 0.47 10.11 -8.24
CA LEU A 63 -0.73 10.06 -7.40
C LEU A 63 -1.81 9.16 -8.02
N LYS A 64 -1.92 9.16 -9.34
CA LYS A 64 -2.89 8.32 -10.05
C LYS A 64 -2.54 6.84 -9.96
N MET A 65 -1.25 6.49 -10.09
CA MET A 65 -0.81 5.10 -9.85
C MET A 65 -1.05 4.66 -8.40
N ALA A 66 -0.79 5.52 -7.40
CA ALA A 66 -1.12 5.18 -6.02
C ALA A 66 -2.63 5.00 -5.83
N GLN A 67 -3.45 5.88 -6.40
CA GLN A 67 -4.89 5.77 -6.33
C GLN A 67 -5.38 4.45 -6.93
N ASP A 68 -4.86 4.06 -8.09
CA ASP A 68 -5.27 2.85 -8.81
C ASP A 68 -4.76 1.58 -8.11
N LEU A 69 -3.51 1.58 -7.61
CA LEU A 69 -2.93 0.49 -6.83
C LEU A 69 -3.70 0.23 -5.53
N LEU A 70 -4.14 1.31 -4.88
CA LEU A 70 -4.94 1.23 -3.67
C LEU A 70 -6.40 0.94 -4.04
N GLY A 71 -6.89 1.35 -5.19
CA GLY A 71 -8.31 1.24 -5.54
C GLY A 71 -9.16 2.23 -4.75
N HIS A 72 -8.63 3.43 -4.49
CA HIS A 72 -9.40 4.51 -3.88
C HIS A 72 -10.34 5.15 -4.91
N SER A 73 -11.62 5.21 -4.58
CA SER A 73 -12.66 5.80 -5.44
C SER A 73 -12.44 7.30 -5.67
N THR A 74 -11.82 7.98 -4.71
CA THR A 74 -11.52 9.41 -4.78
C THR A 74 -10.03 9.68 -4.56
N PRO A 75 -9.44 10.66 -5.27
CA PRO A 75 -8.05 11.07 -5.05
C PRO A 75 -7.79 11.63 -3.66
N ALA A 76 -8.82 12.16 -2.99
CA ALA A 76 -8.73 12.76 -1.66
C ALA A 76 -8.14 11.81 -0.61
N VAL A 77 -8.52 10.52 -0.65
CA VAL A 77 -8.00 9.51 0.29
C VAL A 77 -6.54 9.18 0.01
N THR A 78 -6.07 9.34 -1.24
CA THR A 78 -4.67 9.13 -1.61
C THR A 78 -3.80 10.35 -1.26
N LEU A 79 -4.38 11.55 -1.18
CA LEU A 79 -3.66 12.75 -0.75
C LEU A 79 -3.17 12.66 0.71
N GLU A 80 -3.78 11.82 1.55
CA GLU A 80 -3.32 11.56 2.92
C GLU A 80 -1.87 11.04 3.00
N TYR A 81 -1.35 10.45 1.91
CA TYR A 81 0.02 9.92 1.84
C TYR A 81 1.01 10.88 1.19
N VAL A 82 0.54 12.03 0.68
CA VAL A 82 1.41 13.04 0.08
C VAL A 82 2.00 13.87 1.20
N GLU A 83 3.21 13.50 1.61
CA GLU A 83 4.02 14.36 2.48
C GLU A 83 4.63 15.47 1.62
N SER A 84 4.55 16.71 2.12
CA SER A 84 5.26 17.85 1.53
C SER A 84 6.76 17.61 1.69
N ASP A 85 7.41 17.18 0.63
CA ASP A 85 8.86 17.08 0.55
C ASP A 85 9.43 18.52 0.51
N LEU A 86 9.77 19.05 1.69
CA LEU A 86 10.25 20.42 1.87
C LEU A 86 11.53 20.71 1.08
N ASP A 87 12.33 19.68 0.81
CA ASP A 87 13.54 19.81 0.00
C ASP A 87 13.17 20.02 -1.47
N LYS A 88 12.21 19.27 -2.02
CA LYS A 88 11.69 19.56 -3.38
C LYS A 88 10.99 20.91 -3.51
N VAL A 89 10.29 21.35 -2.46
CA VAL A 89 9.67 22.69 -2.47
C VAL A 89 10.74 23.77 -2.53
N ARG A 90 11.84 23.59 -1.79
CA ARG A 90 13.02 24.46 -1.85
C ARG A 90 13.66 24.45 -3.24
N ASP A 91 13.92 23.27 -3.80
CA ASP A 91 14.53 23.12 -5.13
C ASP A 91 13.69 23.83 -6.22
N MET A 92 12.36 23.69 -6.19
CA MET A 92 11.48 24.39 -7.14
C MET A 92 11.47 25.91 -6.93
N LEU A 93 11.54 26.39 -5.69
CA LEU A 93 11.64 27.82 -5.41
C LEU A 93 12.97 28.40 -5.89
N GLU A 94 14.07 27.67 -5.69
CA GLU A 94 15.41 28.06 -6.16
C GLU A 94 15.48 28.06 -7.70
N GLU A 95 14.85 27.12 -8.39
CA GLU A 95 14.73 27.14 -9.86
C GLU A 95 13.92 28.34 -10.39
N LEU A 96 12.85 28.72 -9.68
CA LEU A 96 12.01 29.87 -10.07
C LEU A 96 12.71 31.21 -9.82
N ASP A 97 13.50 31.34 -8.75
CA ASP A 97 14.29 32.55 -8.48
C ASP A 97 15.50 32.70 -9.44
N ALA A 98 15.93 31.60 -10.06
CA ALA A 98 17.05 31.58 -11.02
C ALA A 98 16.63 31.85 -12.49
N ALA A 99 15.33 31.95 -12.77
CA ALA A 99 14.75 32.15 -14.12
C ALA A 99 14.35 33.62 -14.37
#